data_AF-A0A432RQF0-F1
#
_entry.id   AF-A0A432RQF0-F1
#
_cell.length_a   1.000
_cell.length_b   1.000
_cell.length_c   1.000
_cell.angle_alpha   90.00
_cell.angle_beta   90.00
_cell.angle_gamma   90.00
#
_symmetry.space_group_name_H-M   'P 1'
#
loop_
_entity.id
_entity.type
_entity.pdbx_description
1 polymer ?
#
loop_
_entity_poly.entity_id
_entity_poly.type
_entity_poly.pdbx_seq_one_letter_code
_entity_poly.pdbx_strand_id
1 'polypeptide(L)'
;NRSQASTSRLLGIFIAGVLATLIVSPCVSAPLAGVILYISSTSDPVYGATALFSMGIGMGIPLLLVGTFGGKVLPKNGPWLDDIRKVMGFALLGLAVWLANRWLPESTHLIIWGGLSLSIAAYFLHRVFTQHSHPIRWFIALITIMVGFMEILGGATGGQSPLFPLKHLVLGSPSNNTSKTVPYYKTIGSLAELEQIQQQSTLPVVIDLYADWCISCKVTEEEIFKHPDILPMLRQVTFVKVDITDNSDENQALLKHFNLFGPPAMLYFDSKNQLIDKFSLIGEPSKEEVEIRLQALITNKQDQQS
;
A
#
# COMPACT_ATOMS: atom_id res chain seq x y z
N ASN A 1 -27.78 -40.34 -19.93
CA ASN A 1 -26.52 -39.77 -19.38
C ASN A 1 -26.69 -38.40 -18.69
N ARG A 2 -27.77 -38.14 -17.93
CA ARG A 2 -28.03 -36.83 -17.27
C ARG A 2 -27.64 -36.74 -15.78
N SER A 3 -27.23 -37.84 -15.16
CA SER A 3 -26.97 -37.92 -13.71
C SER A 3 -25.51 -37.72 -13.28
N GLN A 4 -24.52 -37.81 -14.17
CA GLN A 4 -23.10 -37.61 -13.83
C GLN A 4 -22.64 -36.14 -13.79
N ALA A 5 -23.50 -35.19 -14.18
CA ALA A 5 -23.17 -33.76 -14.26
C ALA A 5 -23.53 -32.94 -13.01
N SER A 6 -24.26 -33.50 -12.04
CA SER A 6 -24.68 -32.77 -10.84
C SER A 6 -23.59 -32.75 -9.76
N THR A 7 -22.91 -33.87 -9.50
CA THR A 7 -21.87 -33.96 -8.45
C THR A 7 -20.62 -33.15 -8.79
N SER A 8 -20.20 -33.13 -10.07
CA SER A 8 -19.08 -32.30 -10.54
C SER A 8 -19.44 -30.81 -10.56
N ARG A 9 -20.71 -30.45 -10.80
CA ARG A 9 -21.18 -29.06 -10.66
C ARG A 9 -21.22 -28.62 -9.20
N LEU A 10 -21.72 -29.46 -8.29
CA LEU A 10 -21.80 -29.11 -6.87
C LEU A 10 -20.39 -28.92 -6.26
N LEU A 11 -19.48 -29.86 -6.57
CA LEU A 11 -18.07 -29.76 -6.18
C LEU A 11 -17.39 -28.53 -6.81
N GLY A 12 -17.69 -28.24 -8.09
CA GLY A 12 -17.18 -27.06 -8.78
C GLY A 12 -17.66 -25.73 -8.20
N ILE A 13 -18.94 -25.64 -7.80
CA ILE A 13 -19.51 -24.46 -7.12
C ILE A 13 -18.88 -24.28 -5.73
N PHE A 14 -18.65 -25.38 -5.02
CA PHE A 14 -18.03 -25.36 -3.69
C PHE A 14 -16.58 -24.88 -3.76
N ILE A 15 -15.76 -25.45 -4.66
CA ILE A 15 -14.36 -25.03 -4.86
C ILE A 15 -14.27 -23.59 -5.35
N ALA A 16 -15.16 -23.17 -6.24
CA ALA A 16 -15.22 -21.78 -6.70
C ALA A 16 -15.55 -20.80 -5.55
N GLY A 17 -16.44 -21.19 -4.64
CA GLY A 17 -16.74 -20.38 -3.44
C GLY A 17 -15.56 -20.28 -2.48
N VAL A 18 -14.83 -21.38 -2.25
CA VAL A 18 -13.64 -21.40 -1.39
C VAL A 18 -12.52 -20.54 -1.98
N LEU A 19 -12.25 -20.67 -3.28
CA LEU A 19 -11.24 -19.83 -3.95
C LEU A 19 -11.63 -18.36 -3.94
N ALA A 20 -12.90 -18.03 -4.21
CA ALA A 20 -13.37 -16.65 -4.20
C ALA A 20 -13.25 -16.02 -2.81
N THR A 21 -13.61 -16.73 -1.73
CA THR A 21 -13.47 -16.22 -0.36
C THR A 21 -12.01 -16.03 0.04
N LEU A 22 -11.14 -16.99 -0.29
CA LEU A 22 -9.71 -16.91 -0.03
C LEU A 22 -9.05 -15.69 -0.71
N ILE A 23 -9.49 -15.35 -1.91
CA ILE A 23 -8.97 -14.22 -2.69
C ILE A 23 -9.55 -12.89 -2.23
N VAL A 24 -10.79 -12.88 -1.72
CA VAL A 24 -11.41 -11.67 -1.15
C VAL A 24 -10.84 -11.32 0.22
N SER A 25 -10.37 -12.30 1.01
CA SER A 25 -9.76 -12.06 2.33
C SER A 25 -8.70 -10.95 2.38
N PRO A 26 -7.68 -10.91 1.50
CA PRO A 26 -6.69 -9.84 1.50
C PRO A 26 -7.21 -8.46 1.04
N CYS A 27 -8.40 -8.39 0.44
CA CYS A 27 -9.01 -7.11 0.04
C CYS A 27 -9.77 -6.44 1.21
N VAL A 28 -10.19 -7.21 2.22
CA VAL A 28 -10.91 -6.70 3.40
C VAL A 28 -9.96 -6.43 4.57
N SER A 29 -8.74 -6.97 4.52
CA SER A 29 -7.75 -6.83 5.61
C SER A 29 -7.25 -5.41 5.83
N ALA A 30 -7.05 -4.60 4.79
CA ALA A 30 -6.59 -3.21 4.93
C ALA A 30 -7.65 -2.29 5.61
N PRO A 31 -8.93 -2.28 5.18
CA PRO A 31 -9.99 -1.57 5.90
C PRO A 31 -10.16 -2.05 7.34
N LEU A 32 -10.10 -3.36 7.58
CA LEU A 32 -10.22 -3.92 8.93
C LEU A 32 -9.07 -3.49 9.84
N ALA A 33 -7.83 -3.51 9.35
CA ALA A 33 -6.67 -3.07 10.12
C ALA A 33 -6.79 -1.57 10.49
N GLY A 34 -7.23 -0.72 9.56
CA GLY A 34 -7.48 0.70 9.83
C GLY A 34 -8.53 0.93 10.92
N VAL A 35 -9.64 0.18 10.88
CA VAL A 35 -10.69 0.26 11.91
C VAL A 35 -10.19 -0.22 13.27
N ILE A 36 -9.41 -1.30 13.32
CA ILE A 36 -8.84 -1.83 14.56
C ILE A 36 -7.87 -0.83 15.20
N LEU A 37 -7.00 -0.21 14.39
CA LEU A 37 -6.07 0.83 14.85
C LEU A 37 -6.82 2.08 15.35
N TYR A 38 -7.91 2.47 14.69
CA TYR A 38 -8.71 3.63 15.10
C TYR A 38 -9.46 3.38 16.42
N ILE A 39 -10.01 2.18 16.63
CA ILE A 39 -10.64 1.79 17.90
C ILE A 39 -9.63 1.90 19.06
N SER A 40 -8.35 1.60 18.82
CA SER A 40 -7.30 1.72 19.84
C SER A 40 -7.03 3.18 20.26
N SER A 41 -7.35 4.16 19.43
CA SER A 41 -7.16 5.59 19.74
C SER A 41 -8.37 6.19 20.45
N THR A 42 -9.59 5.79 20.09
CA THR A 42 -10.82 6.51 20.50
C THR A 42 -11.60 5.82 21.63
N SER A 43 -11.33 4.53 21.95
CA SER A 43 -12.03 3.75 23.00
C SER A 43 -13.56 3.73 22.93
N ASP A 44 -14.18 4.19 21.84
CA ASP A 44 -15.64 4.21 21.68
C ASP A 44 -16.11 3.06 20.75
N PRO A 45 -16.69 1.97 21.30
CA PRO A 45 -17.07 0.78 20.53
C PRO A 45 -18.26 1.01 19.60
N VAL A 46 -19.06 2.07 19.81
CA VAL A 46 -20.29 2.34 19.04
C VAL A 46 -19.94 2.82 17.62
N TYR A 47 -18.88 3.61 17.46
CA TYR A 47 -18.41 4.08 16.15
C TYR A 47 -17.79 2.96 15.31
N GLY A 48 -17.02 2.07 15.93
CA GLY A 48 -16.48 0.89 15.24
C GLY A 48 -17.59 -0.01 14.71
N ALA A 49 -18.64 -0.24 15.50
CA ALA A 49 -19.79 -1.04 15.10
C ALA A 49 -20.55 -0.42 13.91
N THR A 50 -20.77 0.91 13.90
CA THR A 50 -21.46 1.58 12.79
C THR A 50 -20.63 1.64 11.50
N ALA A 51 -19.31 1.81 11.60
CA ALA A 51 -18.41 1.78 10.44
C ALA A 51 -18.37 0.39 9.77
N LEU A 52 -18.24 -0.67 10.56
CA LEU A 52 -18.27 -2.06 10.06
C LEU A 52 -19.64 -2.40 9.43
N PHE A 53 -20.73 -1.92 10.04
CA PHE A 53 -22.07 -2.13 9.52
C PHE A 53 -22.30 -1.42 8.17
N SER A 54 -21.81 -0.19 8.03
CA SER A 54 -21.89 0.59 6.79
C SER A 54 -21.11 -0.09 5.65
N MET A 55 -19.89 -0.59 5.93
CA MET A 55 -19.09 -1.30 4.93
C MET A 55 -19.75 -2.61 4.49
N GLY A 56 -20.29 -3.38 5.45
CA GLY A 56 -21.02 -4.62 5.17
C GLY A 56 -22.25 -4.40 4.29
N ILE A 57 -23.03 -3.34 4.58
CA ILE A 57 -24.16 -2.93 3.74
C ILE A 57 -23.68 -2.50 2.34
N GLY A 58 -22.58 -1.77 2.23
CA GLY A 58 -22.03 -1.31 0.96
C GLY A 58 -21.66 -2.44 0.00
N MET A 59 -21.06 -3.53 0.48
CA MET A 59 -20.73 -4.71 -0.35
C MET A 59 -21.93 -5.64 -0.58
N GLY A 60 -22.88 -5.70 0.36
CA GLY A 60 -24.08 -6.55 0.26
C GLY A 60 -25.18 -6.00 -0.66
N ILE A 61 -25.33 -4.67 -0.71
CA ILE A 61 -26.35 -4.00 -1.54
C ILE A 61 -26.25 -4.38 -3.03
N PRO A 62 -25.07 -4.32 -3.68
CA PRO A 62 -24.94 -4.71 -5.09
C PRO A 62 -25.36 -6.16 -5.35
N LEU A 63 -24.98 -7.08 -4.46
CA LEU A 63 -25.35 -8.50 -4.59
C LEU A 63 -26.85 -8.73 -4.40
N LEU A 64 -27.47 -8.06 -3.41
CA LEU A 64 -28.91 -8.12 -3.20
C LEU A 64 -29.69 -7.54 -4.37
N LEU A 65 -29.24 -6.41 -4.91
CA LEU A 65 -29.86 -5.72 -6.04
C LEU A 65 -29.76 -6.56 -7.32
N VAL A 66 -28.61 -7.19 -7.58
CA VAL A 66 -28.46 -8.11 -8.70
C VAL A 66 -29.30 -9.38 -8.52
N GLY A 67 -29.42 -9.90 -7.29
CA GLY A 67 -30.27 -11.07 -6.98
C GLY A 67 -31.77 -10.78 -7.15
N THR A 68 -32.23 -9.59 -6.77
CA THR A 68 -33.65 -9.19 -6.89
C THR A 68 -34.04 -8.73 -8.29
N PHE A 69 -33.19 -7.98 -9.00
CA PHE A 69 -33.48 -7.49 -10.36
C PHE A 69 -33.00 -8.45 -11.46
N GLY A 70 -32.14 -9.40 -11.15
CA GLY A 70 -31.45 -10.23 -12.14
C GLY A 70 -32.35 -11.12 -12.97
N GLY A 71 -33.50 -11.56 -12.45
CA GLY A 71 -34.45 -12.39 -13.19
C GLY A 71 -35.20 -11.67 -14.32
N LYS A 72 -35.30 -10.33 -14.26
CA LYS A 72 -36.06 -9.51 -15.22
C LYS A 72 -35.18 -8.63 -16.11
N VAL A 73 -33.96 -8.30 -15.67
CA VAL A 73 -33.04 -7.37 -16.35
C VAL A 73 -31.87 -8.08 -17.05
N LEU A 74 -31.54 -9.34 -16.71
CA LEU A 74 -30.49 -10.05 -17.46
C LEU A 74 -31.01 -10.56 -18.81
N PRO A 75 -30.50 -10.05 -19.96
CA PRO A 75 -30.73 -10.68 -21.24
C PRO A 75 -30.17 -12.12 -21.20
N LYS A 76 -30.84 -13.05 -21.89
CA LYS A 76 -30.48 -14.48 -21.99
C LYS A 76 -28.96 -14.66 -22.00
N ASN A 77 -28.45 -15.61 -21.20
CA ASN A 77 -27.06 -16.09 -21.14
C ASN A 77 -26.42 -16.13 -22.53
N GLY A 78 -25.84 -15.00 -22.95
CA GLY A 78 -25.26 -14.80 -24.26
C GLY A 78 -23.75 -14.63 -24.17
N PRO A 79 -23.08 -14.32 -25.29
CA PRO A 79 -21.63 -14.09 -25.35
C PRO A 79 -21.11 -13.01 -24.38
N TRP A 80 -22.00 -12.15 -23.87
CA TRP A 80 -21.70 -11.06 -22.93
C TRP A 80 -21.41 -11.55 -21.50
N LEU A 81 -22.10 -12.59 -21.01
CA LEU A 81 -21.83 -13.12 -19.67
C LEU A 81 -20.43 -13.75 -19.60
N ASP A 82 -19.98 -14.29 -20.73
CA ASP A 82 -18.64 -14.86 -20.89
C ASP A 82 -17.55 -13.78 -20.93
N ASP A 83 -17.89 -12.54 -21.33
CA ASP A 83 -17.00 -11.38 -21.24
C ASP A 83 -16.83 -10.92 -19.80
N ILE A 84 -17.95 -10.75 -19.08
CA ILE A 84 -17.92 -10.29 -17.68
C ILE A 84 -17.14 -11.25 -16.79
N ARG A 85 -17.36 -12.56 -16.96
CA ARG A 85 -16.64 -13.58 -16.18
C ARG A 85 -15.13 -13.45 -16.35
N LYS A 86 -14.67 -13.11 -17.55
CA LYS A 86 -13.24 -13.00 -17.87
C LYS A 86 -12.67 -11.65 -17.46
N VAL A 87 -13.42 -10.55 -17.61
CA VAL A 87 -13.06 -9.23 -17.06
C VAL A 87 -12.87 -9.30 -15.54
N MET A 88 -13.80 -9.95 -14.82
CA MET A 88 -13.64 -10.19 -13.38
C MET A 88 -12.46 -11.09 -13.04
N GLY A 89 -12.17 -12.11 -13.87
CA GLY A 89 -10.98 -12.94 -13.72
C GLY A 89 -9.67 -12.15 -13.87
N PHE A 90 -9.60 -11.25 -14.85
CA PHE A 90 -8.44 -10.37 -15.03
C PHE A 90 -8.32 -9.32 -13.92
N ALA A 91 -9.44 -8.76 -13.45
CA ALA A 91 -9.44 -7.88 -12.28
C ALA A 91 -8.89 -8.61 -11.04
N LEU A 92 -9.27 -9.87 -10.84
CA LEU A 92 -8.74 -10.72 -9.77
C LEU A 92 -7.22 -10.97 -9.91
N LEU A 93 -6.76 -11.26 -11.13
CA LEU A 93 -5.32 -11.44 -11.41
C LEU A 93 -4.53 -10.14 -11.17
N GLY A 94 -5.08 -8.99 -11.55
CA GLY A 94 -4.47 -7.69 -11.28
C GLY A 94 -4.30 -7.45 -9.78
N LEU A 95 -5.33 -7.79 -8.98
CA LEU A 95 -5.27 -7.69 -7.52
C LEU A 95 -4.27 -8.69 -6.92
N ALA A 96 -4.16 -9.91 -7.47
CA ALA A 96 -3.17 -10.89 -7.05
C ALA A 96 -1.73 -10.41 -7.31
N VAL A 97 -1.48 -9.78 -8.46
CA VAL A 97 -0.17 -9.16 -8.76
C VAL A 97 0.12 -7.98 -7.83
N TRP A 98 -0.89 -7.15 -7.54
CA TRP A 98 -0.75 -6.04 -6.59
C TRP A 98 -0.36 -6.54 -5.19
N LEU A 99 -0.96 -7.65 -4.72
CA LEU A 99 -0.59 -8.32 -3.47
C LEU A 99 0.80 -8.95 -3.51
N ALA A 100 1.19 -9.56 -4.63
CA ALA A 100 2.53 -10.11 -4.81
C ALA A 100 3.61 -9.02 -4.75
N ASN A 101 3.29 -7.80 -5.23
CA ASN A 101 4.19 -6.65 -5.17
C ASN A 101 4.48 -6.18 -3.74
N ARG A 102 3.61 -6.52 -2.78
CA ARG A 102 3.86 -6.25 -1.34
C ARG A 102 5.06 -7.03 -0.80
N TRP A 103 5.44 -8.12 -1.46
CA TRP A 103 6.46 -9.08 -0.99
C TRP A 103 7.73 -9.11 -1.85
N LEU A 104 7.83 -8.36 -2.96
CA LEU A 104 8.97 -8.43 -3.88
C LEU A 104 9.62 -7.04 -4.16
N PRO A 105 10.95 -6.98 -4.39
CA PRO A 105 11.67 -5.74 -4.65
C PRO A 105 11.29 -5.08 -5.99
N GLU A 106 11.40 -3.75 -6.01
CA GLU A 106 10.91 -2.75 -7.00
C GLU A 106 11.17 -3.08 -8.49
N SER A 107 12.20 -3.86 -8.82
CA SER A 107 12.57 -4.21 -10.21
C SER A 107 11.71 -5.32 -10.82
N THR A 108 11.03 -6.14 -10.01
CA THR A 108 10.22 -7.27 -10.50
C THR A 108 8.78 -6.86 -10.84
N HIS A 109 8.34 -5.71 -10.32
CA HIS A 109 7.00 -5.16 -10.54
C HIS A 109 6.67 -5.00 -12.03
N LEU A 110 7.64 -4.50 -12.80
CA LEU A 110 7.48 -4.19 -14.21
C LEU A 110 7.33 -5.43 -15.11
N ILE A 111 8.01 -6.53 -14.78
CA ILE A 111 7.98 -7.77 -15.57
C ILE A 111 6.64 -8.49 -15.37
N ILE A 112 6.13 -8.51 -14.13
CA ILE A 112 4.86 -9.18 -13.81
C ILE A 112 3.68 -8.38 -14.36
N TRP A 113 3.69 -7.05 -14.25
CA TRP A 113 2.69 -6.19 -14.88
C TRP A 113 2.72 -6.28 -16.41
N GLY A 114 3.92 -6.29 -17.01
CA GLY A 114 4.10 -6.48 -18.46
C GLY A 114 3.60 -7.83 -18.96
N GLY A 115 3.83 -8.91 -18.21
CA GLY A 115 3.33 -10.25 -18.56
C GLY A 115 1.80 -10.36 -18.48
N LEU A 116 1.20 -9.68 -17.50
CA LEU A 116 -0.26 -9.65 -17.32
C LEU A 116 -0.93 -8.82 -18.43
N SER A 117 -0.39 -7.65 -18.76
CA SER A 117 -0.91 -6.81 -19.85
C SER A 117 -0.77 -7.50 -21.22
N LEU A 118 0.33 -8.22 -21.46
CA LEU A 118 0.54 -8.99 -22.69
C LEU A 118 -0.42 -10.19 -22.80
N SER A 119 -0.72 -10.85 -21.67
CA SER A 119 -1.71 -11.94 -21.62
C SER A 119 -3.14 -11.43 -21.89
N ILE A 120 -3.49 -10.24 -21.39
CA ILE A 120 -4.77 -9.57 -21.68
C ILE A 120 -4.86 -9.19 -23.17
N ALA A 121 -3.80 -8.61 -23.73
CA ALA A 121 -3.74 -8.18 -25.13
C ALA A 121 -3.85 -9.38 -26.09
N ALA A 122 -3.14 -10.49 -25.81
CA ALA A 122 -3.20 -11.71 -26.61
C ALA A 122 -4.60 -12.33 -26.63
N TYR A 123 -5.29 -12.34 -25.49
CA TYR A 123 -6.65 -12.87 -25.39
C TYR A 123 -7.68 -12.04 -26.19
N PHE A 124 -7.61 -10.71 -26.09
CA PHE A 124 -8.50 -9.83 -26.86
C PHE A 124 -8.23 -9.91 -28.36
N LEU A 125 -6.96 -9.98 -28.78
CA LEU A 125 -6.57 -10.10 -30.19
C LEU A 125 -7.06 -11.43 -30.81
N HIS A 126 -6.95 -12.53 -30.08
CA HIS A 126 -7.47 -13.84 -30.50
C HIS A 126 -9.00 -13.84 -30.68
N ARG A 127 -9.70 -13.03 -29.88
CA ARG A 127 -11.16 -12.98 -29.90
C ARG A 127 -11.74 -12.04 -30.95
N VAL A 128 -11.03 -10.95 -31.27
CA VAL A 128 -11.36 -10.06 -32.40
C VAL A 128 -11.24 -10.79 -33.74
N PHE A 129 -10.28 -11.72 -33.86
CA PHE A 129 -10.13 -12.54 -35.06
C PHE A 129 -11.20 -13.64 -35.23
N THR A 130 -11.84 -14.09 -34.15
CA THR A 130 -12.73 -15.27 -34.18
C THR A 130 -14.23 -14.95 -34.23
N GLN A 131 -14.67 -13.71 -33.98
CA GLN A 131 -16.09 -13.33 -34.12
C GLN A 131 -16.27 -11.93 -34.74
N HIS A 132 -16.87 -11.84 -35.93
CA HIS A 132 -17.42 -10.61 -36.50
C HIS A 132 -18.59 -10.12 -35.61
N SER A 133 -18.32 -9.23 -34.65
CA SER A 133 -19.38 -8.61 -33.83
C SER A 133 -19.02 -7.19 -33.38
N HIS A 134 -20.09 -6.36 -33.30
CA HIS A 134 -20.24 -4.91 -33.09
C HIS A 134 -19.01 -4.01 -32.77
N PRO A 135 -18.98 -2.78 -33.34
CA PRO A 135 -17.86 -1.82 -33.23
C PRO A 135 -17.52 -1.38 -31.80
N ILE A 136 -18.45 -1.54 -30.84
CA ILE A 136 -18.23 -1.16 -29.44
C ILE A 136 -17.22 -2.09 -28.73
N ARG A 137 -17.14 -3.36 -29.14
CA ARG A 137 -16.13 -4.30 -28.64
C ARG A 137 -14.73 -3.95 -29.15
N TRP A 138 -14.65 -3.37 -30.35
CA TRP A 138 -13.39 -2.86 -30.91
C TRP A 138 -12.91 -1.64 -30.14
N PHE A 139 -13.80 -0.71 -29.76
CA PHE A 139 -13.46 0.43 -28.90
C PHE A 139 -12.94 0.01 -27.52
N ILE A 140 -13.57 -0.98 -26.86
CA ILE A 140 -13.10 -1.49 -25.56
C ILE A 140 -11.72 -2.14 -25.69
N ALA A 141 -11.51 -2.97 -26.73
CA ALA A 141 -10.21 -3.57 -26.99
C ALA A 141 -9.12 -2.53 -27.26
N LEU A 142 -9.45 -1.46 -28.00
CA LEU A 142 -8.54 -0.37 -28.31
C LEU A 142 -8.20 0.46 -27.06
N ILE A 143 -9.16 0.71 -26.18
CA ILE A 143 -8.93 1.37 -24.88
C ILE A 143 -8.04 0.50 -23.97
N THR A 144 -8.26 -0.81 -23.91
CA THR A 144 -7.41 -1.71 -23.10
C THR A 144 -5.99 -1.82 -23.66
N ILE A 145 -5.84 -1.84 -25.00
CA ILE A 145 -4.53 -1.78 -25.65
C ILE A 145 -3.84 -0.44 -25.38
N MET A 146 -4.58 0.67 -25.44
CA MET A 146 -4.04 2.00 -25.17
C MET A 146 -3.56 2.11 -23.72
N VAL A 147 -4.35 1.63 -22.75
CA VAL A 147 -3.94 1.57 -21.33
C VAL A 147 -2.72 0.68 -21.14
N GLY A 148 -2.69 -0.52 -21.72
CA GLY A 148 -1.54 -1.43 -21.62
C GLY A 148 -0.27 -0.88 -22.28
N PHE A 149 -0.41 -0.17 -23.41
CA PHE A 149 0.72 0.47 -24.09
C PHE A 149 1.26 1.65 -23.28
N MET A 150 0.37 2.43 -22.66
CA MET A 150 0.71 3.57 -21.81
C MET A 150 1.41 3.12 -20.51
N GLU A 151 1.07 1.96 -19.97
CA GLU A 151 1.76 1.32 -18.84
C GLU A 151 3.14 0.76 -19.24
N ILE A 152 3.29 0.15 -20.42
CA ILE A 152 4.57 -0.36 -20.93
C ILE A 152 5.56 0.78 -21.18
N LEU A 153 5.10 1.90 -21.77
CA LEU A 153 5.94 3.09 -21.96
C LEU A 153 6.30 3.76 -20.64
N GLY A 154 5.37 3.79 -19.67
CA GLY A 154 5.64 4.25 -18.30
C GLY A 154 6.75 3.46 -17.62
N GLY A 155 6.69 2.13 -17.74
CA GLY A 155 7.65 1.21 -17.17
C GLY A 155 9.05 1.30 -17.78
N ALA A 156 9.14 1.45 -19.10
CA ALA A 156 10.42 1.61 -19.80
C ALA A 156 11.14 2.92 -19.45
N THR A 157 10.40 3.95 -19.01
CA THR A 157 10.96 5.24 -18.62
C THR A 157 11.36 5.34 -17.14
N GLY A 158 11.26 4.24 -16.37
CA GLY A 158 11.61 4.22 -14.95
C GLY A 158 10.61 4.94 -14.05
N GLY A 159 9.38 5.14 -14.52
CA GLY A 159 8.31 5.77 -13.74
C GLY A 159 7.86 4.87 -12.59
N GLN A 160 8.05 5.32 -11.36
CA GLN A 160 7.70 4.60 -10.13
C GLN A 160 6.18 4.61 -9.83
N SER A 161 5.34 5.02 -10.78
CA SER A 161 3.91 5.28 -10.55
C SER A 161 3.05 4.71 -11.69
N PRO A 162 2.31 3.62 -11.45
CA PRO A 162 1.45 3.00 -12.48
C PRO A 162 0.27 3.89 -12.92
N LEU A 163 -0.16 4.86 -12.10
CA LEU A 163 -1.29 5.74 -12.42
C LEU A 163 -0.94 7.02 -13.20
N PHE A 164 0.33 7.44 -13.28
CA PHE A 164 0.73 8.68 -13.97
C PHE A 164 2.09 8.56 -14.67
N PRO A 165 2.19 7.73 -15.73
CA PRO A 165 3.45 7.52 -16.45
C PRO A 165 3.97 8.78 -17.17
N LEU A 166 3.14 9.81 -17.35
CA LEU A 166 3.50 11.05 -18.06
C LEU A 166 3.83 12.24 -17.15
N LYS A 167 3.86 12.10 -15.82
CA LYS A 167 4.19 13.23 -14.94
C LYS A 167 5.63 13.73 -15.17
N HIS A 168 6.52 12.90 -15.72
CA HIS A 168 7.88 13.28 -16.11
C HIS A 168 7.98 13.94 -17.50
N LEU A 169 6.95 13.82 -18.34
CA LEU A 169 6.93 14.35 -19.73
C LEU A 169 6.27 15.72 -19.85
N VAL A 170 5.74 16.29 -18.77
CA VAL A 170 5.34 17.70 -18.75
C VAL A 170 6.61 18.57 -18.68
N LEU A 171 7.23 18.74 -19.84
CA LEU A 171 8.38 19.61 -20.09
C LEU A 171 8.05 21.05 -19.66
N GLY A 172 8.73 21.54 -18.62
CA GLY A 172 8.71 22.96 -18.28
C GLY A 172 9.07 23.34 -16.85
N SER A 173 9.13 22.40 -15.90
CA SER A 173 9.72 22.68 -14.58
C SER A 173 11.14 22.15 -14.54
N PRO A 174 12.15 22.96 -14.18
CA PRO A 174 13.45 22.43 -13.84
C PRO A 174 13.25 21.56 -12.60
N SER A 175 13.18 20.24 -12.81
CA SER A 175 13.40 19.31 -11.72
C SER A 175 14.85 19.53 -11.32
N ASN A 176 15.05 20.36 -10.29
CA ASN A 176 16.22 20.24 -9.44
C ASN A 176 16.18 18.80 -8.91
N ASN A 177 16.77 17.89 -9.67
CA ASN A 177 17.18 16.55 -9.26
C ASN A 177 18.34 16.69 -8.25
N THR A 178 18.19 17.54 -7.24
CA THR A 178 18.69 17.17 -5.93
C THR A 178 17.80 16.02 -5.52
N SER A 179 18.28 14.78 -5.73
CA SER A 179 17.75 13.62 -5.04
C SER A 179 17.61 14.04 -3.57
N LYS A 180 16.38 14.31 -3.14
CA LYS A 180 16.08 14.69 -1.76
C LYS A 180 16.17 13.41 -0.96
N THR A 181 17.39 12.90 -0.79
CA THR A 181 17.66 11.76 0.07
C THR A 181 17.41 12.20 1.49
N VAL A 182 16.56 11.46 2.19
CA VAL A 182 16.33 11.69 3.62
C VAL A 182 17.66 11.53 4.35
N PRO A 183 18.06 12.50 5.21
CA PRO A 183 19.38 12.54 5.81
C PRO A 183 19.49 11.57 7.00
N TYR A 184 19.35 10.27 6.73
CA TYR A 184 19.58 9.25 7.76
C TYR A 184 21.07 9.21 8.13
N TYR A 185 21.35 9.27 9.42
CA TYR A 185 22.69 9.12 9.98
C TYR A 185 23.21 7.68 9.81
N LYS A 186 22.38 6.70 10.20
CA LYS A 186 22.67 5.27 10.08
C LYS A 186 21.36 4.48 10.04
N THR A 187 21.39 3.34 9.36
CA THR A 187 20.35 2.30 9.46
C THR A 187 20.82 1.21 10.42
N ILE A 188 19.98 0.83 11.37
CA ILE A 188 20.29 -0.17 12.41
C ILE A 188 19.16 -1.19 12.51
N GLY A 189 19.46 -2.37 13.04
CA GLY A 189 18.47 -3.44 13.28
C GLY A 189 18.39 -3.90 14.74
N SER A 190 19.25 -3.41 15.62
CA SER A 190 19.35 -3.92 16.99
C SER A 190 19.35 -2.82 18.05
N LEU A 191 18.93 -3.19 19.27
CA LEU A 191 18.93 -2.30 20.42
C LEU A 191 20.36 -1.91 20.84
N ALA A 192 21.32 -2.82 20.71
CA ALA A 192 22.72 -2.56 21.05
C ALA A 192 23.34 -1.48 20.15
N GLU A 193 23.04 -1.51 18.85
CA GLU A 193 23.48 -0.46 17.93
C GLU A 193 22.82 0.90 18.23
N LEU A 194 21.56 0.89 18.68
CA LEU A 194 20.87 2.11 19.07
C LEU A 194 21.53 2.75 20.30
N GLU A 195 21.79 1.96 21.34
CA GLU A 195 22.47 2.43 22.55
C GLU A 195 23.86 3.01 22.24
N GLN A 196 24.58 2.40 21.29
CA GLN A 196 25.87 2.91 20.85
C GLN A 196 25.76 4.29 20.19
N ILE A 197 24.76 4.50 19.31
CA ILE A 197 24.53 5.80 18.67
C ILE A 197 24.13 6.85 19.70
N GLN A 198 23.26 6.48 20.64
CA GLN A 198 22.82 7.36 21.72
C GLN A 198 24.02 7.83 22.56
N GLN A 199 24.91 6.91 22.98
CA GLN A 199 26.09 7.27 23.76
C GLN A 199 27.08 8.18 23.02
N GLN A 200 27.16 8.06 21.70
CA GLN A 200 28.08 8.85 20.88
C GLN A 200 27.50 10.20 20.45
N SER A 201 26.18 10.35 20.48
CA SER A 201 25.52 11.56 20.00
C SER A 201 25.44 12.65 21.07
N THR A 202 25.76 13.87 20.67
CA THR A 202 25.53 15.09 21.45
C THR A 202 24.26 15.83 21.01
N LEU A 203 23.60 15.32 19.97
CA LEU A 203 22.37 15.85 19.40
C LEU A 203 21.18 15.00 19.86
N PRO A 204 19.98 15.59 19.96
CA PRO A 204 18.77 14.80 20.15
C PRO A 204 18.66 13.71 19.08
N VAL A 205 18.29 12.50 19.49
CA VAL A 205 18.18 11.34 18.60
C VAL A 205 16.72 11.15 18.23
N VAL A 206 16.44 11.05 16.93
CA VAL A 206 15.11 10.76 16.42
C VAL A 206 15.18 9.46 15.64
N ILE A 207 14.32 8.52 15.99
CA ILE A 207 14.29 7.20 15.38
C ILE A 207 13.04 7.10 14.51
N ASP A 208 13.22 6.69 13.27
CA ASP A 208 12.16 6.23 12.37
C ASP A 208 12.16 4.70 12.33
N LEU A 209 11.09 4.07 12.84
CA LEU A 209 10.89 2.64 12.80
C LEU A 209 10.26 2.25 11.46
N TYR A 210 11.03 1.53 10.64
CA TYR A 210 10.74 1.26 9.24
C TYR A 210 10.66 -0.23 8.93
N ALA A 211 9.86 -0.58 7.93
CA ALA A 211 9.95 -1.87 7.24
C ALA A 211 9.58 -1.75 5.76
N ASP A 212 10.17 -2.58 4.89
CA ASP A 212 9.86 -2.59 3.45
C ASP A 212 8.39 -2.96 3.17
N TRP A 213 7.83 -3.82 4.02
CA TRP A 213 6.43 -4.22 3.97
C TRP A 213 5.49 -3.17 4.56
N CYS A 214 5.94 -1.99 4.98
CA CYS A 214 5.10 -0.93 5.55
C CYS A 214 4.81 0.16 4.50
N ILE A 215 3.56 0.22 4.00
CA ILE A 215 3.21 1.22 2.96
C ILE A 215 3.23 2.63 3.53
N SER A 216 2.69 2.81 4.74
CA SER A 216 2.67 4.10 5.43
C SER A 216 4.08 4.63 5.65
N CYS A 217 5.06 3.76 5.93
CA CYS A 217 6.47 4.17 6.08
C CYS A 217 7.03 4.77 4.78
N LYS A 218 6.74 4.13 3.63
CA LYS A 218 7.14 4.68 2.31
C LYS A 218 6.43 6.01 2.00
N VAL A 219 5.15 6.12 2.36
CA VAL A 219 4.37 7.37 2.18
C VAL A 219 4.94 8.49 3.05
N THR A 220 5.20 8.23 4.34
CA THR A 220 5.82 9.20 5.25
C THR A 220 7.20 9.63 4.76
N GLU A 221 8.02 8.71 4.27
CA GLU A 221 9.33 9.05 3.72
C GLU A 221 9.21 9.98 2.51
N GLU A 222 8.29 9.70 1.59
CA GLU A 222 8.11 10.46 0.34
C GLU A 222 7.40 11.81 0.55
N GLU A 223 6.33 11.84 1.34
CA GLU A 223 5.47 13.02 1.49
C GLU A 223 5.90 13.94 2.63
N ILE A 224 6.50 13.39 3.70
CA ILE A 224 6.83 14.14 4.92
C ILE A 224 8.33 14.38 5.04
N PHE A 225 9.17 13.33 5.03
CA PHE A 225 10.61 13.50 5.29
C PHE A 225 11.36 14.20 4.17
N LYS A 226 10.90 14.05 2.92
CA LYS A 226 11.45 14.78 1.76
C LYS A 226 10.84 16.18 1.58
N HIS A 227 9.92 16.58 2.45
CA HIS A 227 9.31 17.91 2.40
C HIS A 227 10.38 18.99 2.67
N PRO A 228 10.42 20.09 1.90
CA PRO A 228 11.43 21.15 2.03
C PRO A 228 11.51 21.78 3.43
N ASP A 229 10.39 21.83 4.16
CA ASP A 229 10.32 22.39 5.52
C ASP A 229 10.93 21.45 6.58
N ILE A 230 10.85 20.12 6.37
CA ILE A 230 11.27 19.09 7.34
C ILE A 230 12.74 18.70 7.14
N LEU A 231 13.20 18.59 5.89
CA LEU A 231 14.59 18.26 5.55
C LEU A 231 15.67 19.05 6.33
N PRO A 232 15.59 20.39 6.46
CA PRO A 232 16.60 21.15 7.21
C PRO A 232 16.51 20.92 8.72
N MET A 233 15.35 20.54 9.25
CA MET A 233 15.19 20.19 10.67
C MET A 233 15.81 18.82 10.97
N LEU A 234 15.59 17.84 10.10
CA LEU A 234 16.16 16.49 10.24
C LEU A 234 17.70 16.48 10.25
N ARG A 235 18.35 17.47 9.61
CA ARG A 235 19.82 17.63 9.66
C ARG A 235 20.37 18.15 10.99
N GLN A 236 19.51 18.68 11.86
CA GLN A 236 19.90 19.25 13.15
C GLN A 236 19.78 18.23 14.30
N VAL A 237 19.26 17.04 14.01
CA VAL A 237 19.10 15.93 14.94
C VAL A 237 19.84 14.71 14.40
N THR A 238 20.10 13.72 15.27
CA THR A 238 20.61 12.42 14.82
C THR A 238 19.42 11.58 14.37
N PHE A 239 19.09 11.65 13.08
CA PHE A 239 17.96 10.90 12.51
C PHE A 239 18.40 9.48 12.11
N VAL A 240 17.86 8.47 12.79
CA VAL A 240 18.26 7.06 12.65
C VAL A 240 17.10 6.26 12.07
N LYS A 241 17.39 5.42 11.06
CA LYS A 241 16.42 4.47 10.51
C LYS A 241 16.59 3.13 11.24
N VAL A 242 15.55 2.66 11.91
CA VAL A 242 15.52 1.31 12.49
C VAL A 242 14.77 0.41 11.53
N ASP A 243 15.49 -0.47 10.84
CA ASP A 243 14.91 -1.40 9.88
C ASP A 243 14.55 -2.72 10.56
N ILE A 244 13.25 -3.00 10.66
CA ILE A 244 12.72 -4.23 11.25
C ILE A 244 12.13 -5.18 10.20
N THR A 245 12.50 -5.02 8.91
CA THR A 245 11.96 -5.81 7.79
C THR A 245 12.06 -7.32 8.02
N ASP A 246 13.20 -7.79 8.54
CA ASP A 246 13.48 -9.22 8.77
C ASP A 246 12.74 -9.83 9.96
N ASN A 247 12.12 -9.00 10.82
CA ASN A 247 11.43 -9.43 12.05
C ASN A 247 12.24 -10.45 12.90
N SER A 248 13.56 -10.24 13.03
CA SER A 248 14.45 -11.09 13.82
C SER A 248 14.15 -11.03 15.32
N ASP A 249 14.75 -11.91 16.11
CA ASP A 249 14.63 -11.88 17.58
C ASP A 249 15.10 -10.53 18.17
N GLU A 250 16.12 -9.91 17.55
CA GLU A 250 16.63 -8.58 17.92
C GLU A 250 15.60 -7.49 17.62
N ASN A 251 14.95 -7.55 16.46
CA ASN A 251 13.88 -6.62 16.07
C ASN A 251 12.69 -6.71 17.05
N GLN A 252 12.31 -7.94 17.42
CA GLN A 252 11.24 -8.16 18.40
C GLN A 252 11.61 -7.69 19.80
N ALA A 253 12.86 -7.84 20.21
CA ALA A 253 13.35 -7.31 21.49
C ALA A 253 13.26 -5.78 21.52
N LEU A 254 13.65 -5.10 20.43
CA LEU A 254 13.54 -3.66 20.30
C LEU A 254 12.07 -3.19 20.35
N LEU A 255 11.18 -3.83 19.59
CA LEU A 255 9.74 -3.55 19.62
C LEU A 255 9.15 -3.70 21.02
N LYS A 256 9.48 -4.79 21.72
CA LYS A 256 9.03 -5.04 23.09
C LYS A 256 9.58 -4.00 24.07
N HIS A 257 10.83 -3.58 23.92
CA HIS A 257 11.46 -2.59 24.79
C HIS A 257 10.72 -1.24 24.75
N PHE A 258 10.29 -0.81 23.57
CA PHE A 258 9.51 0.42 23.39
C PHE A 258 7.99 0.23 23.40
N ASN A 259 7.51 -0.98 23.72
CA ASN A 259 6.10 -1.35 23.71
C ASN A 259 5.37 -1.01 22.38
N LEU A 260 6.06 -1.25 21.27
CA LEU A 260 5.56 -1.03 19.91
C LEU A 260 5.08 -2.33 19.29
N PHE A 261 3.94 -2.27 18.59
CA PHE A 261 3.40 -3.41 17.84
C PHE A 261 3.98 -3.55 16.44
N GLY A 262 4.55 -2.47 15.89
CA GLY A 262 5.12 -2.43 14.56
C GLY A 262 5.29 -1.00 14.03
N PRO A 263 5.72 -0.86 12.77
CA PRO A 263 5.90 0.41 12.10
C PRO A 263 4.60 0.89 11.41
N PRO A 264 4.48 2.18 11.03
CA PRO A 264 5.45 3.24 11.31
C PRO A 264 5.35 3.73 12.76
N ALA A 265 6.49 4.06 13.34
CA ALA A 265 6.57 4.73 14.62
C ALA A 265 7.79 5.65 14.64
N MET A 266 7.65 6.83 15.22
CA MET A 266 8.77 7.74 15.44
C MET A 266 8.97 7.95 16.93
N LEU A 267 10.19 7.69 17.40
CA LEU A 267 10.58 7.89 18.80
C LEU A 267 11.55 9.05 18.90
N TYR A 268 11.37 9.88 19.91
CA TYR A 268 12.16 11.10 20.10
C TYR A 268 12.89 11.04 21.43
N PHE A 269 14.20 11.21 21.38
CA PHE A 269 15.07 11.24 22.55
C PHE A 269 15.69 12.62 22.70
N ASP A 270 15.81 13.08 23.95
CA ASP A 270 16.50 14.33 24.26
C ASP A 270 18.02 14.20 24.11
N SER A 271 18.74 15.30 24.38
CA SER A 271 20.21 15.34 24.39
C SER A 271 20.86 14.48 25.49
N LYS A 272 20.07 13.99 26.46
CA LYS A 272 20.49 13.10 27.54
C LYS A 272 20.11 11.65 27.27
N ASN A 273 19.68 11.34 26.05
CA ASN A 273 19.18 10.03 25.61
C ASN A 273 17.97 9.52 26.40
N GLN A 274 17.16 10.41 26.98
CA GLN A 274 15.90 10.03 27.59
C GLN A 274 14.78 10.09 26.55
N LEU A 275 13.98 9.03 26.51
CA LEU A 275 12.79 8.94 25.65
C LEU A 275 11.75 9.97 26.11
N ILE A 276 11.27 10.78 25.17
CA ILE A 276 10.20 11.75 25.40
C ILE A 276 8.88 11.13 24.96
N ASP A 277 8.25 10.33 25.83
CA ASP A 277 7.04 9.56 25.49
C ASP A 277 5.91 10.40 24.88
N LYS A 278 5.75 11.65 25.32
CA LYS A 278 4.73 12.58 24.80
C LYS A 278 4.99 12.98 23.35
N PHE A 279 6.23 12.88 22.88
CA PHE A 279 6.61 13.24 21.53
C PHE A 279 6.55 12.02 20.61
N SER A 280 6.67 10.80 21.13
CA SER A 280 6.56 9.57 20.34
C SER A 280 5.26 9.55 19.52
N LEU A 281 5.40 9.22 18.24
CA LEU A 281 4.30 9.08 17.28
C LEU A 281 4.17 7.60 16.92
N ILE A 282 2.98 7.03 17.12
CA ILE A 282 2.69 5.62 16.82
C ILE A 282 1.62 5.60 15.73
N GLY A 283 1.94 5.02 14.58
CA GLY A 283 1.11 5.09 13.38
C GLY A 283 1.61 6.13 12.39
N GLU A 284 0.86 6.31 11.31
CA GLU A 284 1.23 7.23 10.21
C GLU A 284 1.14 8.68 10.70
N PRO A 285 2.27 9.40 10.81
CA PRO A 285 2.27 10.74 11.37
C PRO A 285 1.81 11.77 10.33
N SER A 286 1.20 12.87 10.78
CA SER A 286 0.98 14.01 9.89
C SER A 286 2.22 14.90 9.78
N LYS A 287 2.36 15.66 8.69
CA LYS A 287 3.47 16.62 8.52
C LYS A 287 3.57 17.60 9.69
N GLU A 288 2.42 18.14 10.11
CA GLU A 288 2.33 19.13 11.18
C GLU A 288 2.79 18.57 12.53
N GLU A 289 2.44 17.31 12.82
CA GLU A 289 2.87 16.62 14.04
C GLU A 289 4.38 16.43 14.10
N VAL A 290 5.01 16.05 12.98
CA VAL A 290 6.46 15.88 12.86
C VAL A 290 7.16 17.23 12.99
N GLU A 291 6.64 18.26 12.33
CA GLU A 291 7.21 19.61 12.34
C GLU A 291 7.25 20.22 13.75
N ILE A 292 6.10 20.19 14.45
CA ILE A 292 5.98 20.76 15.81
C ILE A 292 6.95 20.09 16.78
N ARG A 293 7.09 18.76 16.71
CA ARG A 293 7.97 17.99 17.59
C ARG A 293 9.45 18.23 17.29
N LEU A 294 9.83 18.25 16.01
CA LEU A 294 11.19 18.55 15.61
C LEU A 294 11.59 19.98 16.02
N GLN A 295 10.72 20.96 15.82
CA GLN A 295 10.96 22.33 16.29
C GLN A 295 11.13 22.37 17.81
N ALA A 296 10.25 21.73 18.57
CA ALA A 296 10.34 21.70 20.04
C ALA A 296 11.64 21.04 20.54
N LEU A 297 12.12 19.99 19.87
CA LEU A 297 13.41 19.36 20.18
C LEU A 297 14.60 20.25 19.89
N ILE A 298 14.59 20.95 18.75
CA ILE A 298 15.68 21.84 18.35
C ILE A 298 15.75 23.06 19.27
N THR A 299 14.61 23.64 19.64
CA THR A 299 14.56 24.80 20.56
C THR A 299 15.02 24.43 21.97
N ASN A 300 14.55 23.32 22.54
CA ASN A 300 14.98 22.86 23.88
C ASN A 300 16.49 22.61 23.95
N LYS A 301 17.14 22.23 22.84
CA LYS A 301 18.59 22.10 22.76
C LYS A 301 19.28 23.46 22.90
N GLN A 302 18.74 24.52 22.32
CA GLN A 302 19.34 25.86 22.41
C GLN A 302 19.31 26.38 23.85
N ASP A 303 18.23 26.15 24.58
CA ASP A 303 18.08 26.57 25.99
C ASP A 303 18.98 25.77 26.95
N GLN A 304 19.37 24.54 26.60
CA GLN A 304 20.30 23.73 27.40
C GLN A 304 21.77 24.02 27.11
N GLN A 305 22.08 24.74 26.02
CA GLN A 305 23.43 25.10 25.62
C GLN A 305 23.82 26.56 25.96
N SER A 306 22.85 27.37 26.42
CA SER A 306 23.06 28.73 26.97
C SER A 306 23.20 28.73 28.48
#